data_AF-A0A4W5NS61-F1
#
_entry.id   AF-A0A4W5NS61-F1
#
_cell.length_a   1.000
_cell.length_b   1.000
_cell.length_c   1.000
_cell.angle_alpha   90.00
_cell.angle_beta   90.00
_cell.angle_gamma   90.00
#
_symmetry.space_group_name_H-M   'P 1'
#
loop_
_entity.id
_entity.type
_entity.pdbx_description
1 polymer ?
#
loop_
_entity_poly.entity_id
_entity_poly.type
_entity_poly.pdbx_seq_one_letter_code
_entity_poly.pdbx_strand_id
1 'polypeptide(L)'
;MPGIDKLPIEETFEDSPQTRSLLGVFEEDADAISNYSQKLFQAMNRIYDAQNELSAATHLTSKLLKEYEKQRFPLCSDDEVMSSTLQHFAKVIDELSSCHAVLSTQLADAMMFPITQFKERDLKGKTLKFHSHFFTLETDHRYDKGIELYTAQKNKGNT
;
A
#
# COMPACT_ATOMS: atom_id res chain seq x y z
N MET A 1 -21.75 11.77 -13.20
CA MET A 1 -22.55 12.94 -12.78
C MET A 1 -21.58 14.03 -12.33
N PRO A 2 -21.61 15.25 -12.87
CA PRO A 2 -20.73 16.33 -12.41
C PRO A 2 -21.28 16.94 -11.11
N GLY A 3 -20.49 16.96 -10.04
CA GLY A 3 -20.75 17.82 -8.87
C GLY A 3 -21.28 17.15 -7.59
N ILE A 4 -21.38 15.82 -7.51
CA ILE A 4 -21.69 15.13 -6.25
C ILE A 4 -20.39 14.58 -5.67
N ASP A 5 -19.73 15.38 -4.84
CA ASP A 5 -18.49 15.00 -4.15
C ASP A 5 -18.74 14.42 -2.74
N LYS A 6 -20.00 14.44 -2.28
CA LYS A 6 -20.33 14.11 -0.88
C LYS A 6 -21.68 13.40 -0.78
N LEU A 7 -21.72 12.38 0.07
CA LEU A 7 -22.97 11.73 0.49
C LEU A 7 -23.73 12.66 1.45
N PRO A 8 -25.01 12.98 1.19
CA PRO A 8 -25.84 13.76 2.10
C PRO A 8 -26.19 12.92 3.33
N ILE A 9 -25.60 13.25 4.47
CA ILE A 9 -25.83 12.51 5.73
C ILE A 9 -27.25 12.77 6.25
N GLU A 10 -27.83 13.94 5.94
CA GLU A 10 -29.18 14.29 6.38
C GLU A 10 -30.26 13.35 5.80
N GLU A 11 -30.03 12.77 4.62
CA GLU A 11 -30.96 11.88 3.92
C GLU A 11 -30.81 10.40 4.31
N THR A 12 -29.81 10.07 5.14
CA THR A 12 -29.52 8.67 5.52
C THR A 12 -30.60 8.00 6.34
N PHE A 13 -31.44 8.76 7.06
CA PHE A 13 -32.56 8.21 7.83
C PHE A 13 -33.78 7.90 6.97
N GLU A 14 -33.97 8.61 5.85
CA GLU A 14 -35.09 8.40 4.94
C GLU A 14 -34.91 7.13 4.08
N ASP A 15 -33.66 6.68 3.91
CA ASP A 15 -33.26 5.50 3.14
C ASP A 15 -33.95 5.42 1.76
N SER A 16 -33.98 6.55 1.06
CA SER A 16 -34.63 6.62 -0.25
C SER A 16 -33.90 5.72 -1.27
N PRO A 17 -34.62 5.14 -2.25
CA PRO A 17 -33.99 4.39 -3.34
C PRO A 17 -32.91 5.18 -4.10
N GLN A 18 -33.07 6.51 -4.18
CA GLN A 18 -32.11 7.42 -4.78
C GLN A 18 -30.82 7.50 -3.94
N THR A 19 -30.93 7.59 -2.61
CA THR A 19 -29.79 7.60 -1.69
C THR A 19 -29.03 6.27 -1.73
N ARG A 20 -29.73 5.12 -1.83
CA ARG A 20 -29.10 3.81 -2.00
C ARG A 20 -28.42 3.63 -3.36
N SER A 21 -29.05 4.12 -4.44
CA SER A 21 -28.39 4.11 -5.76
C SER A 21 -27.14 4.99 -5.78
N LEU A 22 -27.16 6.13 -5.09
CA LEU A 22 -25.99 6.99 -4.97
C LEU A 22 -24.89 6.33 -4.14
N LEU A 23 -25.24 5.71 -3.01
CA LEU A 23 -24.30 4.94 -2.19
C LEU A 23 -23.59 3.86 -3.00
N GLY A 24 -24.31 3.11 -3.84
CA GLY A 24 -23.74 2.10 -4.72
C GLY A 24 -22.69 2.65 -5.71
N VAL A 25 -22.87 3.87 -6.22
CA VAL A 25 -21.86 4.55 -7.06
C VAL A 25 -20.59 4.86 -6.27
N PHE A 26 -20.73 5.31 -5.02
CA PHE A 26 -19.59 5.54 -4.13
C PHE A 26 -18.87 4.25 -3.75
N GLU A 27 -19.61 3.14 -3.60
CA GLU A 27 -19.03 1.82 -3.33
C GLU A 27 -18.23 1.30 -4.53
N GLU A 28 -18.76 1.42 -5.74
CA GLU A 28 -18.05 1.03 -6.97
C GLU A 28 -16.76 1.84 -7.17
N ASP A 29 -16.81 3.16 -6.94
CA ASP A 29 -15.63 4.02 -7.00
C ASP A 29 -14.61 3.67 -5.91
N ALA A 30 -15.07 3.41 -4.68
CA ALA A 30 -14.19 3.00 -3.60
C ALA A 30 -13.48 1.67 -3.89
N ASP A 31 -14.17 0.71 -4.50
CA ASP A 31 -13.57 -0.55 -4.97
C ASP A 31 -12.58 -0.32 -6.10
N ALA A 32 -12.88 0.56 -7.05
CA ALA A 32 -11.96 0.94 -8.12
C ALA A 32 -10.67 1.58 -7.57
N ILE A 33 -10.80 2.53 -6.63
CA ILE A 33 -9.69 3.19 -5.95
C ILE A 33 -8.87 2.18 -5.15
N SER A 34 -9.54 1.25 -4.44
CA SER A 34 -8.89 0.19 -3.68
C SER A 34 -8.03 -0.69 -4.58
N ASN A 35 -8.60 -1.16 -5.69
CA ASN A 35 -7.91 -1.98 -6.68
C ASN A 35 -6.72 -1.26 -7.33
N TYR A 36 -6.89 0.02 -7.70
CA TYR A 36 -5.81 0.83 -8.25
C TYR A 36 -4.67 1.03 -7.23
N SER A 37 -5.02 1.40 -6.00
CA SER A 37 -4.06 1.67 -4.94
C SER A 37 -3.26 0.41 -4.57
N GLN A 38 -3.90 -0.76 -4.60
CA GLN A 38 -3.24 -2.03 -4.39
C GLN A 38 -2.22 -2.33 -5.51
N LYS A 39 -2.54 -2.03 -6.77
CA LYS A 39 -1.58 -2.17 -7.90
C LYS A 39 -0.42 -1.19 -7.75
N LEU A 40 -0.69 0.05 -7.38
CA LEU A 40 0.33 1.08 -7.16
C LEU A 40 1.26 0.68 -6.01
N PHE A 41 0.71 0.18 -4.91
CA PHE A 41 1.47 -0.36 -3.77
C PHE A 41 2.44 -1.45 -4.21
N GLN A 42 1.96 -2.42 -4.99
CA GLN A 42 2.82 -3.51 -5.49
C GLN A 42 3.94 -2.99 -6.38
N ALA A 43 3.65 -2.03 -7.26
CA ALA A 43 4.67 -1.43 -8.11
C ALA A 43 5.74 -0.70 -7.29
N MET A 44 5.32 0.14 -6.32
CA MET A 44 6.23 0.87 -5.43
C MET A 44 7.06 -0.08 -4.55
N ASN A 45 6.45 -1.13 -4.02
CA ASN A 45 7.16 -2.13 -3.21
C ASN A 45 8.25 -2.83 -4.03
N ARG A 46 7.97 -3.20 -5.29
CA ARG A 46 8.97 -3.80 -6.18
C ARG A 46 10.15 -2.88 -6.45
N ILE A 47 9.91 -1.56 -6.58
CA ILE A 47 10.98 -0.58 -6.74
C ILE A 47 11.85 -0.51 -5.48
N TYR A 48 11.20 -0.47 -4.30
CA TYR A 48 11.89 -0.44 -3.01
C TYR A 48 12.75 -1.68 -2.78
N ASP A 49 12.20 -2.87 -3.05
CA ASP A 49 12.91 -4.14 -2.92
C ASP A 49 14.12 -4.21 -3.86
N ALA A 50 13.94 -3.85 -5.13
CA ALA A 50 15.02 -3.84 -6.11
C ALA A 50 16.13 -2.84 -5.74
N GLN A 51 15.77 -1.67 -5.21
CA GLN A 51 16.74 -0.69 -4.76
C GLN A 51 17.54 -1.19 -3.54
N ASN A 52 16.89 -1.88 -2.59
CA ASN A 52 17.56 -2.50 -1.46
C ASN A 52 18.52 -3.62 -1.91
N GLU A 53 18.09 -4.46 -2.84
CA GLU A 53 18.93 -5.52 -3.40
C GLU A 53 20.15 -4.93 -4.14
N LEU A 54 19.94 -3.88 -4.94
CA LEU A 54 21.01 -3.18 -5.63
C LEU A 54 22.01 -2.56 -4.65
N SER A 55 21.52 -1.95 -3.57
CA SER A 55 22.36 -1.42 -2.49
C SER A 55 23.25 -2.52 -1.88
N ALA A 56 22.66 -3.68 -1.56
CA ALA A 56 23.38 -4.81 -1.00
C ALA A 56 24.41 -5.41 -1.98
N ALA A 57 24.04 -5.57 -3.26
CA ALA A 57 24.94 -6.08 -4.30
C ALA A 57 26.13 -5.14 -4.54
N THR A 58 25.88 -3.82 -4.53
CA THR A 58 26.92 -2.79 -4.68
C THR A 58 27.87 -2.83 -3.49
N HIS A 59 27.35 -2.92 -2.26
CA HIS A 59 28.16 -3.05 -1.06
C HIS A 59 29.02 -4.32 -1.05
N LEU A 60 28.45 -5.47 -1.42
CA LEU A 60 29.17 -6.74 -1.55
C LEU A 60 30.30 -6.63 -2.58
N THR A 61 30.04 -5.98 -3.73
CA THR A 61 31.05 -5.78 -4.78
C THR A 61 32.21 -4.94 -4.28
N SER A 62 31.95 -3.82 -3.59
CA SER A 62 33.00 -3.00 -2.93
C SER A 62 33.83 -3.84 -1.96
N LYS A 63 33.18 -4.69 -1.14
CA LYS A 63 33.86 -5.58 -0.19
C LYS A 63 34.79 -6.59 -0.88
N LEU A 64 34.32 -7.26 -1.94
CA LEU A 64 35.13 -8.24 -2.68
C LEU A 64 36.34 -7.60 -3.35
N LEU A 65 36.19 -6.39 -3.90
CA LEU A 65 37.31 -5.63 -4.46
C LEU A 65 38.37 -5.30 -3.41
N LYS A 66 37.96 -4.93 -2.19
CA LYS A 66 38.88 -4.66 -1.06
C LYS A 66 39.52 -5.94 -0.49
N GLU A 67 38.88 -7.10 -0.67
CA GLU A 67 39.42 -8.39 -0.22
C GLU A 67 40.48 -8.96 -1.15
N TYR A 68 40.56 -8.50 -2.41
CA TYR A 68 41.57 -8.93 -3.37
C TYR A 68 42.99 -8.79 -2.83
N GLU A 69 43.31 -7.64 -2.23
CA GLU A 69 44.64 -7.36 -1.65
C GLU A 69 44.97 -8.26 -0.46
N LYS A 70 43.95 -8.81 0.23
CA LYS A 70 44.14 -9.71 1.37
C LYS A 70 44.34 -11.16 0.94
N GLN A 71 43.96 -11.52 -0.29
CA GLN A 71 44.15 -12.86 -0.80
C GLN A 71 45.59 -13.08 -1.26
N ARG A 72 46.21 -14.14 -0.75
CA ARG A 72 47.53 -14.57 -1.20
C ARG A 72 47.39 -15.55 -2.36
N PHE A 73 47.56 -15.05 -3.57
CA PHE A 73 47.55 -15.89 -4.77
C PHE A 73 48.94 -16.51 -4.99
N PRO A 74 49.06 -17.84 -5.19
CA PRO A 74 50.36 -18.53 -5.32
C PRO A 74 51.22 -18.09 -6.52
N LEU A 75 50.59 -17.49 -7.54
CA LEU A 75 51.22 -17.11 -8.80
C LEU A 75 51.23 -15.59 -9.03
N CYS A 76 50.58 -14.81 -8.15
CA CYS A 76 50.54 -13.35 -8.27
C CYS A 76 51.58 -12.78 -7.30
N SER A 77 52.73 -12.38 -7.82
CA SER A 77 53.68 -11.56 -7.07
C SER A 77 53.23 -10.12 -7.11
N ASP A 78 52.96 -9.50 -5.96
CA ASP A 78 52.75 -8.05 -5.72
C ASP A 78 52.52 -7.20 -6.99
N ASP A 79 51.39 -7.41 -7.66
CA ASP A 79 50.99 -6.55 -8.78
C ASP A 79 50.34 -5.28 -8.21
N GLU A 80 51.20 -4.30 -7.89
CA GLU A 80 50.79 -2.99 -7.34
C GLU A 80 49.78 -2.27 -8.25
N VAL A 81 49.84 -2.48 -9.57
CA VAL A 81 48.95 -1.82 -10.53
C VAL A 81 47.54 -2.42 -10.44
N MET A 82 47.44 -3.75 -10.36
CA MET A 82 46.14 -4.41 -10.18
C MET A 82 45.52 -4.05 -8.83
N SER A 83 46.30 -4.11 -7.75
CA SER A 83 45.83 -3.77 -6.40
C SER A 83 45.32 -2.33 -6.33
N SER A 84 46.11 -1.36 -6.82
CA SER A 84 45.71 0.06 -6.81
C SER A 84 44.48 0.35 -7.68
N THR A 85 44.34 -0.32 -8.84
CA THR A 85 43.16 -0.18 -9.70
C THR A 85 41.90 -0.71 -9.04
N LEU A 86 41.96 -1.89 -8.42
CA LEU A 86 40.83 -2.48 -7.72
C LEU A 86 40.42 -1.68 -6.48
N GLN A 87 41.39 -1.10 -5.76
CA GLN A 87 41.11 -0.17 -4.65
C GLN A 87 40.43 1.12 -5.15
N HIS A 88 40.80 1.64 -6.31
CA HIS A 88 40.12 2.79 -6.91
C HIS A 88 38.67 2.45 -7.27
N PHE A 89 38.42 1.29 -7.90
CA PHE A 89 37.06 0.83 -8.17
C PHE A 89 36.26 0.60 -6.89
N ALA A 90 36.86 0.00 -5.87
CA ALA A 90 36.20 -0.21 -4.59
C ALA A 90 35.71 1.10 -3.98
N LYS A 91 36.51 2.18 -4.06
CA LYS A 91 36.13 3.50 -3.57
C LYS A 91 34.91 4.07 -4.31
N VAL A 92 34.93 4.02 -5.64
CA VAL A 92 33.81 4.50 -6.47
C VAL A 92 32.52 3.71 -6.18
N ILE A 93 32.64 2.39 -6.01
CA ILE A 93 31.50 1.52 -5.69
C ILE A 93 30.99 1.78 -4.25
N ASP A 94 31.86 2.10 -3.30
CA ASP A 94 31.45 2.49 -1.94
C ASP A 94 30.63 3.78 -1.91
N GLU A 95 31.03 4.77 -2.71
CA GLU A 95 30.30 6.03 -2.87
C GLU A 95 28.91 5.77 -3.48
N LEU A 96 28.84 4.96 -4.54
CA LEU A 96 27.58 4.48 -5.13
C LEU A 96 26.70 3.74 -4.11
N SER A 97 27.28 2.84 -3.32
CA SER A 97 26.58 2.11 -2.27
C SER A 97 25.97 3.07 -1.24
N SER A 98 26.68 4.14 -0.89
CA SER A 98 26.17 5.18 0.02
C SER A 98 24.98 5.92 -0.57
N CYS A 99 25.03 6.27 -1.86
CA CYS A 99 23.88 6.84 -2.56
C CYS A 99 22.68 5.90 -2.58
N HIS A 100 22.90 4.61 -2.83
CA HIS A 100 21.81 3.63 -2.82
C HIS A 100 21.17 3.48 -1.44
N ALA A 101 21.95 3.49 -0.37
CA ALA A 101 21.44 3.45 1.00
C ALA A 101 20.59 4.67 1.36
N VAL A 102 21.03 5.88 0.98
CA VAL A 102 20.24 7.11 1.20
C VAL A 102 18.93 7.06 0.41
N LEU A 103 18.98 6.63 -0.85
CA LEU A 103 17.79 6.50 -1.68
C LEU A 103 16.82 5.44 -1.14
N SER A 104 17.32 4.30 -0.64
CA SER A 104 16.49 3.29 0.03
C SER A 104 15.73 3.89 1.21
N THR A 105 16.39 4.65 2.07
CA THR A 105 15.74 5.32 3.21
C THR A 105 14.66 6.30 2.73
N GLN A 106 14.96 7.10 1.70
CA GLN A 106 13.97 8.02 1.13
C GLN A 106 12.76 7.29 0.53
N LEU A 107 12.98 6.17 -0.16
CA LEU A 107 11.89 5.34 -0.67
C LEU A 107 11.05 4.74 0.46
N ALA A 108 11.67 4.33 1.57
CA ALA A 108 10.94 3.84 2.73
C ALA A 108 10.03 4.95 3.33
N ASP A 109 10.60 6.12 3.60
CA ASP A 109 9.92 7.19 4.34
C ASP A 109 8.94 7.99 3.48
N ALA A 110 9.32 8.33 2.24
CA ALA A 110 8.53 9.21 1.39
C ALA A 110 7.57 8.47 0.45
N MET A 111 7.85 7.20 0.12
CA MET A 111 7.02 6.42 -0.81
C MET A 111 6.29 5.29 -0.10
N MET A 112 7.00 4.37 0.57
CA MET A 112 6.41 3.17 1.15
C MET A 112 5.55 3.46 2.38
N PHE A 113 5.96 4.38 3.25
CA PHE A 113 5.21 4.72 4.45
C PHE A 113 3.82 5.33 4.14
N PRO A 114 3.69 6.37 3.30
CA PRO A 114 2.37 6.95 2.98
C PRO A 114 1.42 5.95 2.32
N ILE A 115 1.91 5.16 1.35
CA ILE A 115 1.04 4.21 0.63
C ILE A 115 0.63 3.01 1.49
N THR A 116 1.50 2.56 2.40
CA THR A 116 1.15 1.54 3.40
C THR A 116 0.08 2.07 4.35
N GLN A 117 0.25 3.30 4.85
CA GLN A 117 -0.75 3.92 5.71
C GLN A 117 -2.11 4.08 5.04
N PHE A 118 -2.13 4.54 3.78
CA PHE A 118 -3.37 4.69 3.02
C PHE A 118 -4.09 3.35 2.85
N LYS A 119 -3.35 2.29 2.49
CA LYS A 119 -3.89 0.95 2.35
C LYS A 119 -4.44 0.37 3.65
N GLU A 120 -3.69 0.47 4.75
CA GLU A 120 -4.08 -0.17 6.01
C GLU A 120 -5.14 0.61 6.78
N ARG A 121 -5.01 1.94 6.87
CA ARG A 121 -5.92 2.77 7.67
C ARG A 121 -7.15 3.21 6.91
N ASP A 122 -7.00 3.62 5.66
CA ASP A 122 -8.10 4.25 4.92
C ASP A 122 -8.91 3.21 4.13
N LEU A 123 -8.25 2.41 3.29
CA LEU A 123 -8.95 1.39 2.48
C LEU A 123 -9.48 0.22 3.33
N LYS A 124 -8.61 -0.39 4.14
CA LYS A 124 -8.99 -1.56 4.95
C LYS A 124 -9.68 -1.20 6.26
N GLY A 125 -9.27 -0.09 6.88
CA GLY A 125 -9.73 0.34 8.20
C GLY A 125 -11.07 1.07 8.18
N LYS A 126 -11.33 1.91 7.18
CA LYS A 126 -12.55 2.72 7.10
C LYS A 126 -13.52 2.12 6.08
N THR A 127 -13.17 2.08 4.80
CA THR A 127 -14.12 1.71 3.75
C THR A 127 -14.70 0.31 3.94
N LEU A 128 -13.85 -0.73 4.03
CA LEU A 128 -14.33 -2.12 4.12
C LEU A 128 -15.05 -2.43 5.44
N LYS A 129 -14.60 -1.87 6.57
CA LYS A 129 -15.25 -2.11 7.87
C LYS A 129 -16.61 -1.42 7.95
N PHE A 130 -16.69 -0.15 7.53
CA PHE A 130 -17.96 0.58 7.54
C PHE A 130 -18.96 -0.06 6.56
N HIS A 131 -18.53 -0.42 5.35
CA HIS A 131 -19.37 -1.15 4.41
C HIS A 131 -19.85 -2.49 4.99
N SER A 132 -18.96 -3.32 5.55
CA SER A 132 -19.37 -4.60 6.15
C SER A 132 -20.33 -4.44 7.32
N HIS A 133 -20.15 -3.40 8.15
CA HIS A 133 -21.03 -3.13 9.28
C HIS A 133 -22.39 -2.64 8.81
N PHE A 134 -22.43 -1.75 7.82
CA PHE A 134 -23.66 -1.27 7.21
C PHE A 134 -24.44 -2.42 6.55
N PHE A 135 -23.74 -3.24 5.75
CA PHE A 135 -24.34 -4.39 5.09
C PHE A 135 -24.82 -5.44 6.09
N THR A 136 -24.13 -5.66 7.21
CA THR A 136 -24.59 -6.55 8.28
C THR A 136 -25.86 -6.00 8.93
N LEU A 137 -25.97 -4.68 9.14
CA LEU A 137 -27.18 -4.07 9.68
C LEU A 137 -28.37 -4.17 8.70
N GLU A 138 -28.13 -4.04 7.39
CA GLU A 138 -29.14 -4.26 6.34
C GLU A 138 -29.53 -5.75 6.21
N THR A 139 -28.57 -6.66 6.07
CA THR A 139 -28.81 -8.10 5.84
C THR A 139 -29.37 -8.83 7.05
N ASP A 140 -29.18 -8.31 8.27
CA ASP A 140 -29.84 -8.86 9.45
C ASP A 140 -31.36 -8.56 9.44
N HIS A 141 -31.86 -7.81 8.44
CA HIS A 141 -33.26 -7.44 8.22
C HIS A 141 -33.97 -6.98 9.50
N ARG A 142 -33.22 -6.53 10.52
CA ARG A 142 -33.78 -6.27 11.85
C ARG A 142 -34.76 -5.12 11.79
N TYR A 143 -34.46 -4.15 10.94
CA TYR A 143 -35.32 -3.02 10.66
C TYR A 143 -36.55 -3.43 9.86
N ASP A 144 -36.36 -4.10 8.71
CA ASP A 144 -37.46 -4.59 7.84
C ASP A 144 -38.42 -5.51 8.59
N LYS A 145 -37.87 -6.51 9.28
CA LYS A 145 -38.61 -7.48 10.10
C LYS A 145 -39.31 -6.78 11.28
N GLY A 146 -38.72 -5.73 11.84
CA GLY A 146 -39.35 -4.89 12.85
C GLY A 146 -40.57 -4.14 12.30
N ILE A 147 -40.45 -3.56 11.10
CA ILE A 147 -41.56 -2.90 10.39
C ILE A 147 -42.65 -3.90 10.01
N GLU A 148 -42.30 -5.08 9.52
CA GLU A 148 -43.27 -6.14 9.21
C GLU A 148 -44.06 -6.56 10.45
N LEU A 149 -43.38 -6.78 11.59
CA LEU A 149 -44.01 -7.12 12.86
C LEU A 149 -44.93 -6.00 13.36
N TYR A 150 -44.49 -4.75 13.27
CA TYR A 150 -45.31 -3.59 13.66
C TYR A 150 -46.57 -3.46 12.78
N THR A 151 -46.39 -3.56 11.46
CA THR A 151 -47.48 -3.52 10.48
C THR A 151 -48.47 -4.66 10.71
N ALA A 152 -47.97 -5.87 11.00
CA ALA A 152 -48.79 -7.03 11.32
C ALA A 152 -49.59 -6.85 12.63
N GLN A 153 -49.02 -6.21 13.65
CA GLN A 153 -49.72 -5.90 14.91
C GLN A 153 -50.81 -4.84 14.71
N LYS A 154 -50.52 -3.78 13.94
CA LYS A 154 -51.50 -2.74 13.60
C LYS A 154 -52.71 -3.32 12.84
N ASN A 155 -52.46 -4.24 11.92
CA ASN A 155 -53.54 -4.88 11.15
C ASN A 155 -54.38 -5.85 11.99
N LYS A 156 -53.83 -6.45 13.06
CA LYS A 156 -54.56 -7.30 14.01
C LYS A 156 -55.48 -6.53 14.97
N GLY A 157 -55.21 -5.25 15.21
CA GLY A 157 -56.04 -4.39 16.09
C GLY A 157 -57.20 -3.68 15.38
N ASN A 158 -57.32 -3.79 14.06
CA ASN A 158 -58.34 -3.14 13.21
C ASN A 158 -59.43 -4.11 12.70
N THR A 159 -59.51 -5.32 13.27
CA THR A 159 -60.55 -6.34 13.07
C THR A 159 -61.17 -6.70 14.41
#